data_AF-A0A328SDX6-F1
#
_entry.id   AF-A0A328SDX6-F1
#
_cell.length_a   1.000
_cell.length_b   1.000
_cell.length_c   1.000
_cell.angle_alpha   90.00
_cell.angle_beta   90.00
_cell.angle_gamma   90.00
#
_symmetry.space_group_name_H-M   'P 1'
#
loop_
_entity.id
_entity.type
_entity.pdbx_description
1 polymer ?
#
loop_
_entity_poly.entity_id
_entity_poly.type
_entity_poly.pdbx_seq_one_letter_code
_entity_poly.pdbx_strand_id
1 'polypeptide(L)'
;MTFIEFPDTQNKLPQTPVSLTKVGVTGVKKLLKIERKDKRPIILLPTFNAYVNLPSTQKGVHMSRNPEAISEIIDESLNDK
;
A
#
# COMPACT_ATOMS: atom_id res chain seq x y z
N MET A 1 -22.22 -1.46 33.21
CA MET A 1 -21.31 -0.78 32.27
C MET A 1 -21.95 -0.87 30.89
N THR A 2 -22.45 0.24 30.36
CA THR A 2 -22.96 0.32 28.99
C THR A 2 -21.78 0.50 28.04
N PHE A 3 -21.61 -0.45 27.12
CA PHE A 3 -20.62 -0.34 26.06
C PHE A 3 -21.08 0.72 25.07
N ILE A 4 -20.25 1.74 24.85
CA ILE A 4 -20.46 2.73 23.79
C ILE A 4 -19.95 2.10 22.51
N GLU A 5 -20.86 1.64 21.66
CA GLU A 5 -20.52 1.15 20.32
C GLU A 5 -20.41 2.35 19.38
N PHE A 6 -19.20 2.62 18.90
CA PHE A 6 -18.98 3.70 17.95
C PHE A 6 -19.47 3.29 16.56
N PRO A 7 -20.09 4.20 15.81
CA PRO A 7 -20.57 3.88 14.47
C PRO A 7 -19.41 3.47 13.57
N ASP A 8 -19.54 2.32 12.90
CA ASP A 8 -18.61 1.92 11.85
C ASP A 8 -18.57 3.02 10.77
N THR A 9 -17.42 3.69 10.66
CA THR A 9 -17.25 4.82 9.74
C THR A 9 -16.76 4.38 8.37
N GLN A 10 -16.22 3.17 8.23
CA GLN A 10 -15.60 2.67 6.99
C GLN A 10 -16.58 1.88 6.13
N ASN A 11 -17.43 1.05 6.75
CA ASN A 11 -18.35 0.16 6.03
C ASN A 11 -19.71 0.80 5.71
N LYS A 12 -19.95 2.03 6.14
CA LYS A 12 -21.17 2.77 5.77
C LYS A 12 -21.01 3.42 4.39
N LEU A 13 -22.11 3.51 3.64
CA LEU A 13 -22.15 4.24 2.37
C LEU A 13 -21.68 5.70 2.56
N PRO A 14 -20.87 6.25 1.64
CA PRO A 14 -20.48 7.65 1.66
C PRO A 14 -21.70 8.57 1.63
N GLN A 15 -21.67 9.65 2.42
CA GLN A 15 -22.71 10.68 2.36
C GLN A 15 -22.75 11.35 0.98
N THR A 16 -21.58 11.45 0.33
CA THR A 16 -21.43 11.91 -1.05
C THR A 16 -20.71 10.81 -1.84
N PRO A 17 -21.42 10.03 -2.67
CA PRO A 17 -20.83 8.91 -3.38
C PRO A 17 -20.06 9.40 -4.61
N VAL A 18 -18.75 9.60 -4.46
CA VAL A 18 -17.83 9.99 -5.54
C VAL A 18 -16.80 8.89 -5.74
N SER A 19 -16.61 8.45 -6.98
CA SER A 19 -15.53 7.51 -7.32
C SER A 19 -14.20 8.26 -7.43
N LEU A 20 -13.14 7.72 -6.84
CA LEU A 20 -11.78 8.24 -6.98
C LEU A 20 -10.94 7.29 -7.81
N THR A 21 -10.39 7.78 -8.91
CA THR A 21 -9.60 6.98 -9.86
C THR A 21 -8.17 6.70 -9.38
N LYS A 22 -7.71 7.36 -8.31
CA LYS A 22 -6.34 7.22 -7.83
C LYS A 22 -6.25 7.52 -6.33
N VAL A 23 -6.28 6.47 -5.52
CA VAL A 23 -6.11 6.55 -4.06
C VAL A 23 -5.01 5.60 -3.62
N GLY A 24 -4.08 6.05 -2.80
CA GLY A 24 -3.02 5.19 -2.28
C GLY A 24 -1.86 5.97 -1.67
N VAL A 25 -0.67 5.42 -1.78
CA VAL A 25 0.54 5.95 -1.14
C VAL A 25 1.58 6.36 -2.16
N THR A 26 2.33 7.40 -1.83
CA THR A 26 3.39 7.95 -2.69
C THR A 26 4.66 8.17 -1.89
N GLY A 27 5.81 8.11 -2.55
CA GLY A 27 7.08 8.44 -1.91
C GLY A 27 7.64 7.32 -1.02
N VAL A 28 7.16 6.08 -1.18
CA VAL A 28 7.66 4.93 -0.41
C VAL A 28 9.07 4.62 -0.89
N LYS A 29 10.07 4.79 -0.04
CA LYS A 29 11.47 4.47 -0.36
C LYS A 29 11.86 3.15 0.29
N LYS A 30 12.41 2.23 -0.49
CA LYS A 30 12.92 0.93 0.01
C LYS A 30 14.32 0.71 -0.54
N LEU A 31 15.24 0.33 0.33
CA LEU A 31 16.61 -0.02 -0.05
C LEU A 31 16.60 -1.37 -0.77
N LEU A 32 17.15 -1.42 -1.99
CA LEU A 32 17.31 -2.65 -2.75
C LEU A 32 18.79 -2.99 -2.90
N LYS A 33 19.12 -4.26 -2.65
CA LYS A 33 20.44 -4.82 -2.91
C LYS A 33 20.30 -5.89 -4.00
N ILE A 34 20.83 -5.62 -5.18
CA ILE A 34 20.79 -6.55 -6.30
C ILE A 34 22.12 -7.29 -6.35
N GLU A 35 22.07 -8.58 -6.04
CA GLU A 35 23.22 -9.48 -6.11
C GLU A 35 23.60 -9.77 -7.57
N ARG A 36 24.89 -9.85 -7.85
CA ARG A 36 25.41 -10.13 -9.20
C ARG A 36 26.50 -11.17 -9.10
N LYS A 37 26.44 -12.19 -9.97
CA LYS A 37 27.45 -13.24 -10.01
C LYS A 37 28.83 -12.63 -10.32
N ASP A 38 29.80 -12.95 -9.48
CA ASP A 38 31.22 -12.55 -9.59
C ASP A 38 31.45 -11.03 -9.72
N LYS A 39 30.49 -10.21 -9.25
CA LYS A 39 30.55 -8.74 -9.33
C LYS A 39 30.05 -8.11 -8.03
N ARG A 40 30.45 -6.86 -7.79
CA ARG A 40 29.95 -6.08 -6.65
C ARG A 40 28.43 -5.91 -6.76
N PRO A 41 27.67 -6.11 -5.65
CA PRO A 41 26.23 -5.88 -5.64
C PRO A 41 25.90 -4.40 -5.89
N ILE A 42 24.76 -4.17 -6.52
CA ILE A 42 24.24 -2.81 -6.78
C ILE A 42 23.30 -2.45 -5.64
N ILE A 43 23.51 -1.28 -5.03
CA ILE A 43 22.62 -0.73 -4.00
C ILE A 43 21.81 0.39 -4.63
N LEU A 44 20.48 0.28 -4.54
CA LEU A 44 19.53 1.27 -5.06
C LEU A 44 18.61 1.74 -3.95
N LEU A 45 18.14 2.99 -4.06
CA LEU A 45 17.07 3.53 -3.22
C LEU A 45 15.91 4.03 -4.11
N PRO A 46 15.17 3.13 -4.77
CA PRO A 46 14.02 3.51 -5.58
C PRO A 46 12.87 4.10 -4.74
N THR A 47 12.00 4.81 -5.44
CA THR A 47 10.75 5.37 -4.88
C THR A 47 9.56 4.70 -5.55
N PHE A 48 8.66 4.14 -4.73
CA PHE A 48 7.45 3.45 -5.15
C PHE A 48 6.22 4.31 -4.88
N ASN A 49 5.28 4.25 -5.82
CA ASN A 49 3.96 4.85 -5.69
C ASN A 49 2.94 3.79 -6.08
N ALA A 50 1.96 3.53 -5.22
CA ALA A 50 0.92 2.53 -5.45
C ALA A 50 -0.46 3.14 -5.25
N TYR A 51 -1.37 2.80 -6.15
CA TYR A 51 -2.72 3.38 -6.19
C TYR A 51 -3.75 2.34 -6.59
N VAL A 52 -4.97 2.53 -6.13
CA VAL A 52 -6.15 1.77 -6.50
C VAL A 52 -7.30 2.71 -6.84
N ASN A 53 -8.28 2.18 -7.59
CA ASN A 53 -9.57 2.84 -7.76
C ASN A 53 -10.41 2.65 -6.49
N LEU A 54 -11.01 3.72 -5.98
CA LEU A 54 -11.99 3.67 -4.90
C LEU A 54 -13.39 3.87 -5.51
N PRO A 55 -14.26 2.85 -5.50
CA PRO A 55 -15.63 2.99 -5.99
C PRO A 55 -16.43 3.96 -5.11
N SER A 56 -17.45 4.59 -5.68
CA SER A 56 -18.33 5.56 -4.98
C SER A 56 -19.14 4.95 -3.83
N THR A 57 -19.14 3.62 -3.69
CA THR A 57 -19.82 2.87 -2.64
C THR A 57 -18.99 2.72 -1.37
N GLN A 58 -17.71 3.08 -1.39
CA GLN A 58 -16.77 2.88 -0.29
C GLN A 58 -16.18 4.22 0.18
N LYS A 59 -16.08 4.41 1.51
CA LYS A 59 -15.61 5.67 2.10
C LYS A 59 -14.10 5.85 2.10
N GLY A 60 -13.34 4.76 2.08
CA GLY A 60 -11.89 4.82 2.18
C GLY A 60 -11.20 3.52 1.80
N VAL A 61 -9.91 3.61 1.50
CA VAL A 61 -9.03 2.46 1.28
C VAL A 61 -8.27 2.12 2.56
N HIS A 62 -7.83 0.87 2.68
CA HIS A 62 -6.90 0.47 3.73
C HIS A 62 -5.49 1.01 3.42
N MET A 63 -5.16 2.16 4.00
CA MET A 63 -3.90 2.87 3.68
C MET A 63 -2.63 2.09 4.09
N SER A 64 -2.70 1.22 5.10
CA SER A 64 -1.56 0.39 5.52
C SER A 64 -1.26 -0.77 4.57
N ARG A 65 -2.28 -1.29 3.88
CA ARG A 65 -2.16 -2.46 3.00
C ARG A 65 -1.28 -2.20 1.79
N ASN A 66 -1.31 -1.00 1.23
CA ASN A 66 -0.52 -0.64 0.05
C ASN A 66 1.00 -0.71 0.31
N PRO A 67 1.57 -0.03 1.34
CA PRO A 67 2.99 -0.13 1.65
C PRO A 67 3.40 -1.52 2.16
N GLU A 68 2.51 -2.24 2.87
CA GLU A 68 2.73 -3.65 3.27
C GLU A 68 2.94 -4.53 2.03
N ALA A 69 2.00 -4.50 1.07
CA ALA A 69 2.08 -5.28 -0.16
C ALA A 69 3.33 -4.93 -1.00
N ILE A 70 3.70 -3.65 -1.08
CA ILE A 70 4.95 -3.25 -1.73
C ILE A 70 6.16 -3.89 -1.05
N SER A 71 6.23 -3.89 0.29
CA SER A 71 7.35 -4.50 0.99
C SER A 71 7.38 -6.02 0.81
N GLU A 72 6.24 -6.69 0.93
CA GLU A 72 6.12 -8.15 0.77
C GLU A 72 6.61 -8.59 -0.61
N ILE A 73 6.08 -8.00 -1.68
CA ILE A 73 6.46 -8.36 -3.07
C ILE A 73 7.95 -8.12 -3.32
N ILE A 74 8.51 -7.04 -2.78
CA ILE A 74 9.95 -6.75 -2.90
C ILE A 74 10.77 -7.81 -2.16
N ASP A 75 10.38 -8.14 -0.93
CA ASP A 75 11.12 -9.08 -0.10
C ASP A 75 11.03 -10.51 -0.69
N GLU A 76 9.88 -10.93 -1.24
CA GLU A 76 9.71 -12.17 -2.01
C GLU A 76 10.61 -12.19 -3.25
N SER A 77 10.58 -11.15 -4.08
CA SER A 77 11.37 -11.08 -5.31
C SER A 77 12.89 -11.11 -5.09
N LEU A 78 13.35 -10.75 -3.88
CA LEU A 78 14.77 -10.81 -3.51
C LEU A 78 15.17 -12.15 -2.89
N ASN A 79 14.20 -12.87 -2.28
CA ASN A 79 14.42 -14.13 -1.57
C ASN A 79 14.16 -15.37 -2.43
N ASP A 80 13.34 -15.27 -3.48
CA ASP A 80 13.21 -16.29 -4.52
C ASP A 80 14.50 -16.34 -5.37
N LYS A 81 15.48 -17.08 -4.88
CA LYS A 81 16.70 -17.48 -5.58
C LYS A 81 16.71 -18.97 -5.88
#